data_AF-A0A268U0F5-F1
#
_entry.id   AF-A0A268U0F5-F1
#
_cell.length_a   1.000
_cell.length_b   1.000
_cell.length_c   1.000
_cell.angle_alpha   90.00
_cell.angle_beta   90.00
_cell.angle_gamma   90.00
#
_symmetry.space_group_name_H-M   'P 1'
#
loop_
_entity.id
_entity.type
_entity.pdbx_description
1 polymer ?
#
loop_
_entity_poly.entity_id
_entity_poly.type
_entity_poly.pdbx_seq_one_letter_code
_entity_poly.pdbx_strand_id
1 'polypeptide(L)'
;MGWLSDIFKPVTDVANKAIDLIPTEEGRLKARAEFLKTIAEAQSKLDSEITKRQASDMASDSFLAKNIRPAVCIVFTIYIFILPFLHDIPTPIMDLYTNIAISVYGFYFGSMSLEKIAPLFFKKKD
;
A
#
# COMPACT_ATOMS: atom_id res chain seq x y z
N MET A 1 5.68 12.14 5.70
CA MET A 1 5.04 11.32 4.64
C MET A 1 3.52 11.41 4.79
N GLY A 2 2.86 12.40 4.18
CA GLY A 2 1.40 12.65 4.33
C GLY A 2 0.54 12.25 3.13
N TRP A 3 1.12 12.12 1.93
CA TRP A 3 0.36 11.92 0.70
C TRP A 3 -0.36 10.55 0.61
N LEU A 4 0.22 9.51 1.20
CA LEU A 4 -0.37 8.16 1.24
C LEU A 4 -1.63 8.14 2.13
N SER A 5 -1.60 8.82 3.28
CA SER A 5 -2.80 9.02 4.09
C SER A 5 -3.82 9.89 3.37
N ASP A 6 -3.39 10.89 2.59
CA ASP A 6 -4.30 11.76 1.84
C ASP A 6 -5.10 11.01 0.75
N ILE A 7 -4.55 9.93 0.19
CA ILE A 7 -5.25 9.07 -0.77
C ILE A 7 -6.38 8.27 -0.11
N PHE A 8 -6.15 7.73 1.08
CA PHE A 8 -7.13 6.90 1.79
C PHE A 8 -8.11 7.71 2.65
N LYS A 9 -7.74 8.96 3.00
CA LYS A 9 -8.52 9.85 3.85
C LYS A 9 -9.99 10.02 3.43
N PRO A 10 -10.35 10.17 2.15
CA PRO A 10 -11.75 10.31 1.75
C PRO A 10 -12.59 9.08 2.09
N VAL A 11 -12.03 7.88 1.88
CA VAL A 11 -12.71 6.61 2.17
C VAL A 11 -12.88 6.43 3.67
N THR A 12 -11.85 6.76 4.44
CA THR A 12 -11.88 6.64 5.91
C THR A 12 -12.80 7.66 6.55
N ASP A 13 -12.86 8.88 6.01
CA ASP A 13 -13.75 9.95 6.51
C ASP A 13 -15.22 9.59 6.27
N VAL A 14 -15.55 8.98 5.13
CA VAL A 14 -16.90 8.47 4.85
C VAL A 14 -17.24 7.31 5.78
N ALA A 15 -16.33 6.36 5.97
CA ALA A 15 -16.54 5.23 6.87
C ALA A 15 -16.74 5.68 8.33
N ASN A 16 -15.91 6.60 8.83
CA ASN A 16 -16.03 7.15 10.18
C ASN A 16 -17.34 7.92 10.37
N LYS A 17 -17.74 8.76 9.40
CA LYS A 17 -19.04 9.44 9.44
C LYS A 17 -20.21 8.46 9.49
N ALA A 18 -20.16 7.39 8.70
CA ALA A 18 -21.21 6.36 8.69
C ALA A 18 -21.29 5.61 10.04
N ILE A 19 -20.15 5.32 10.65
CA ILE A 19 -20.08 4.65 11.95
C ILE A 19 -20.56 5.58 13.07
N ASP A 20 -20.24 6.87 13.03
CA ASP A 20 -20.63 7.84 14.06
C ASP A 20 -22.14 8.13 14.07
N LEU A 21 -22.87 7.82 12.99
CA LEU A 21 -24.33 7.89 12.94
C LEU A 21 -25.01 6.74 13.72
N ILE A 22 -24.26 5.71 14.14
CA ILE A 22 -24.78 4.59 14.91
C ILE A 22 -24.83 4.98 16.41
N PRO A 23 -26.02 5.05 17.03
CA PRO A 23 -26.18 5.59 18.37
C PRO A 23 -25.66 4.66 19.49
N THR A 24 -25.53 3.35 19.24
CA THR A 24 -25.07 2.38 20.23
C THR A 24 -23.57 2.11 20.12
N GLU A 25 -22.86 2.05 21.25
CA GLU A 25 -21.43 1.74 21.29
C GLU A 25 -21.13 0.33 20.78
N GLU A 26 -21.95 -0.65 21.15
CA GLU A 26 -21.87 -2.02 20.63
C GLU A 26 -22.11 -2.08 19.11
N GLY A 27 -23.03 -1.25 18.60
CA GLY A 27 -23.31 -1.15 17.17
C GLY A 27 -22.13 -0.58 16.39
N ARG A 28 -21.47 0.44 16.92
CA ARG A 28 -20.24 1.01 16.33
C ARG A 28 -19.10 0.00 16.30
N LEU A 29 -18.94 -0.78 17.37
CA LEU A 29 -17.88 -1.80 17.45
C LEU A 29 -18.12 -2.93 16.43
N LYS A 30 -19.37 -3.39 16.29
CA LYS A 30 -19.76 -4.40 15.29
C LYS A 30 -19.57 -3.88 13.86
N ALA A 31 -20.01 -2.66 13.57
CA ALA A 31 -19.84 -2.05 12.25
C ALA A 31 -18.36 -1.89 11.87
N ARG A 32 -17.50 -1.50 12.83
CA ARG A 32 -16.05 -1.47 12.62
C ARG A 32 -15.48 -2.85 12.32
N ALA A 33 -15.88 -3.87 13.08
CA ALA A 33 -15.43 -5.24 12.87
C ALA A 33 -15.86 -5.79 11.49
N GLU A 34 -17.10 -5.54 11.07
CA GLU A 34 -17.61 -5.94 9.76
C GLU A 34 -16.91 -5.21 8.61
N PHE A 35 -16.66 -3.91 8.77
CA PHE A 35 -15.92 -3.12 7.79
C PHE A 35 -14.49 -3.65 7.60
N LEU A 36 -13.78 -3.90 8.70
CA LEU A 36 -12.44 -4.49 8.67
C LEU A 36 -12.43 -5.88 8.06
N LYS A 37 -13.42 -6.72 8.40
CA LYS A 37 -13.58 -8.05 7.80
C LYS A 37 -13.79 -7.96 6.29
N THR A 38 -14.64 -7.04 5.83
CA THR A 38 -14.92 -6.84 4.39
C THR A 38 -13.67 -6.40 3.64
N ILE A 39 -12.86 -5.51 4.23
CA ILE A 39 -11.57 -5.09 3.65
C ILE A 39 -10.60 -6.26 3.59
N ALA A 40 -10.50 -7.07 4.65
CA ALA A 40 -9.62 -8.23 4.68
C ALA A 40 -10.01 -9.28 3.62
N GLU A 41 -11.31 -9.52 3.43
CA GLU A 41 -11.82 -10.42 2.38
C GLU A 41 -11.55 -9.86 0.96
N ALA A 42 -11.75 -8.56 0.75
CA ALA A 42 -11.43 -7.91 -0.52
C ALA A 42 -9.93 -7.97 -0.82
N GLN A 43 -9.08 -7.74 0.19
CA GLN A 43 -7.64 -7.85 0.09
C GLN A 43 -7.20 -9.28 -0.27
N SER A 44 -7.74 -10.29 0.41
CA SER A 44 -7.43 -11.69 0.11
C SER A 44 -7.73 -12.07 -1.35
N LYS A 45 -8.85 -11.56 -1.90
CA LYS A 45 -9.18 -11.73 -3.32
C LYS A 45 -8.16 -11.05 -4.23
N LEU A 46 -7.80 -9.79 -3.96
CA LEU A 46 -6.82 -9.05 -4.73
C LEU A 46 -5.44 -9.72 -4.70
N ASP A 47 -4.99 -10.15 -3.52
CA ASP A 47 -3.72 -10.86 -3.34
C ASP A 47 -3.71 -12.18 -4.12
N SER A 48 -4.85 -12.87 -4.22
CA SER A 48 -4.98 -14.08 -5.04
C SER A 48 -4.81 -13.79 -6.53
N GLU A 49 -5.38 -12.70 -7.05
CA GLU A 49 -5.24 -12.29 -8.46
C GLU A 49 -3.81 -11.82 -8.77
N ILE A 50 -3.19 -11.05 -7.86
CA ILE A 50 -1.79 -10.64 -7.97
C ILE A 50 -0.88 -11.88 -7.98
N THR A 51 -1.11 -12.84 -7.09
CA THR A 51 -0.32 -14.08 -7.00
C THR A 51 -0.47 -14.91 -8.27
N LYS A 52 -1.69 -15.05 -8.83
CA LYS A 52 -1.92 -15.74 -10.10
C LYS A 52 -1.15 -15.09 -11.25
N ARG A 53 -1.21 -13.76 -11.35
CA ARG A 53 -0.46 -13.01 -12.37
C ARG A 53 1.04 -13.22 -12.22
N GLN A 54 1.56 -13.12 -11.01
CA GLN A 54 2.97 -13.35 -10.72
C GLN A 54 3.41 -14.79 -11.03
N ALA A 55 2.57 -15.79 -10.72
CA ALA A 55 2.83 -17.18 -11.06
C ALA A 55 2.86 -17.40 -12.57
N SER A 56 1.96 -16.75 -13.31
CA SER A 56 1.97 -16.75 -14.79
C SER A 56 3.25 -16.12 -15.34
N ASP A 57 3.70 -15.00 -14.78
CA ASP A 57 4.95 -14.35 -15.21
C ASP A 57 6.16 -15.26 -14.95
N MET A 58 6.17 -15.99 -13.83
CA MET A 58 7.23 -16.95 -13.49
C MET A 58 7.21 -18.23 -14.34
N ALA A 59 6.04 -18.65 -14.83
CA ALA A 59 5.89 -19.81 -15.70
C ALA A 59 6.38 -19.57 -17.13
N SER A 60 6.56 -18.31 -17.53
CA SER A 60 7.06 -17.98 -18.87
C SER A 60 8.54 -18.38 -19.05
N ASP A 61 8.93 -18.72 -20.28
CA ASP A 61 10.32 -19.13 -20.59
C ASP A 61 11.31 -17.95 -20.65
N SER A 62 10.85 -16.72 -20.43
CA SER A 62 11.68 -15.52 -20.48
C SER A 62 12.48 -15.34 -19.19
N PHE A 63 13.81 -15.26 -19.32
CA PHE A 63 14.71 -14.92 -18.20
C PHE A 63 14.34 -13.57 -17.57
N LEU A 64 13.93 -12.59 -18.39
CA LEU A 64 13.59 -11.26 -17.93
C LEU A 64 12.32 -11.28 -17.09
N ALA A 65 11.31 -12.06 -17.48
CA ALA A 65 10.06 -12.19 -16.74
C ALA A 65 10.28 -12.83 -15.35
N LYS A 66 11.16 -13.84 -15.26
CA LYS A 66 11.51 -14.49 -13.99
C LYS A 66 12.22 -13.57 -13.00
N ASN A 67 13.00 -12.62 -13.50
CA ASN A 67 13.85 -11.75 -12.69
C ASN A 67 13.36 -10.30 -12.60
N ILE A 68 12.20 -9.97 -13.19
CA ILE A 68 11.72 -8.59 -13.23
C ILE A 68 11.49 -8.01 -11.83
N ARG A 69 10.97 -8.82 -10.90
CA ARG A 69 10.70 -8.41 -9.51
C ARG A 69 11.98 -7.98 -8.78
N PRO A 70 13.02 -8.82 -8.64
CA PRO A 70 14.26 -8.39 -7.99
C PRO A 70 14.97 -7.29 -8.78
N ALA A 71 14.94 -7.32 -10.12
CA ALA A 71 15.61 -6.33 -10.95
C ALA A 71 15.06 -4.91 -10.73
N VAL A 72 13.73 -4.75 -10.74
CA VAL A 72 13.10 -3.44 -10.51
C VAL A 72 13.41 -2.92 -9.11
N CYS A 73 13.37 -3.77 -8.08
CA CYS A 73 13.72 -3.35 -6.71
C CYS A 73 15.19 -2.89 -6.60
N ILE A 74 16.12 -3.63 -7.20
CA ILE A 74 17.56 -3.30 -7.18
C ILE A 74 17.80 -1.98 -7.91
N VAL A 75 17.20 -1.80 -9.09
CA VAL A 75 17.35 -0.58 -9.90
C VAL A 75 16.89 0.64 -9.10
N PHE A 76 15.68 0.63 -8.52
CA PHE A 76 15.21 1.76 -7.72
C PHE A 76 15.99 1.97 -6.42
N THR A 77 16.51 0.89 -5.82
CA THR A 77 17.41 1.01 -4.66
C THR A 77 18.68 1.75 -5.03
N ILE A 78 19.31 1.38 -6.15
CA ILE A 78 20.50 2.06 -6.67
C ILE A 78 20.20 3.52 -6.99
N TYR A 79 19.05 3.81 -7.62
CA TYR A 79 18.66 5.19 -7.94
C TYR A 79 18.50 6.08 -6.70
N ILE A 80 17.90 5.57 -5.62
CA ILE A 80 17.71 6.36 -4.40
C ILE A 80 19.01 6.46 -3.59
N PHE A 81 19.78 5.37 -3.50
CA PHE A 81 20.93 5.30 -2.61
C PHE A 81 22.26 5.71 -3.23
N ILE A 82 22.45 5.57 -4.55
CA ILE A 82 23.76 5.83 -5.19
C ILE A 82 23.74 7.15 -5.97
N LEU A 83 22.65 7.44 -6.69
CA LEU A 83 22.56 8.62 -7.55
C LEU A 83 22.78 9.97 -6.82
N PRO A 84 22.29 10.20 -5.58
CA PRO A 84 22.55 11.45 -4.85
C PRO A 84 24.02 11.66 -4.47
N PHE A 85 24.82 10.59 -4.39
CA PHE A 85 26.26 10.72 -4.07
C PHE A 85 27.11 11.02 -5.30
N LEU A 86 26.61 10.75 -6.51
CA LEU A 86 27.34 10.95 -7.76
C LEU A 86 27.02 12.30 -8.41
N HIS A 87 25.83 12.84 -8.17
CA HIS A 87 25.35 14.07 -8.80
C HIS A 87 24.58 14.95 -7.82
N ASP A 88 24.68 16.26 -8.01
CA ASP A 88 23.87 17.24 -7.28
C ASP A 88 22.47 17.30 -7.92
N ILE A 89 21.56 16.45 -7.43
CA ILE A 89 20.21 16.30 -7.95
C ILE A 89 19.28 17.26 -7.21
N PRO A 90 18.51 18.11 -7.92
CA PRO A 90 17.52 18.97 -7.29
C PRO A 90 16.52 18.19 -6.42
N THR A 91 16.22 18.72 -5.24
CA THR A 91 15.28 18.11 -4.28
C THR A 91 13.95 17.67 -4.91
N PRO A 92 13.29 18.45 -5.78
CA PRO A 92 12.02 18.02 -6.38
C PRO A 92 12.13 16.76 -7.24
N ILE A 93 13.28 16.55 -7.89
CA ILE A 93 13.53 15.38 -8.72
C ILE A 93 13.81 14.16 -7.82
N MET A 94 14.54 14.36 -6.72
CA MET A 94 14.77 13.32 -5.72
C MET A 94 13.46 12.86 -5.06
N ASP A 95 12.56 13.80 -4.76
CA ASP A 95 11.23 13.51 -4.22
C ASP A 95 10.38 12.70 -5.21
N LEU A 96 10.44 13.04 -6.51
CA LEU A 96 9.78 12.27 -7.55
C LEU A 96 10.27 10.81 -7.60
N TYR A 97 11.59 10.59 -7.62
CA TYR A 97 12.16 9.24 -7.63
C TYR A 97 11.81 8.45 -6.38
N THR A 98 11.85 9.09 -5.21
CA THR A 98 11.46 8.47 -3.95
C THR A 98 9.99 8.06 -3.95
N ASN A 99 9.10 8.90 -4.49
CA ASN A 99 7.67 8.58 -4.59
C ASN A 99 7.41 7.39 -5.52
N ILE A 100 8.04 7.36 -6.70
CA ILE A 100 7.91 6.23 -7.64
C ILE A 100 8.44 4.94 -6.99
N ALA A 101 9.58 5.00 -6.30
CA ALA A 101 10.14 3.85 -5.61
C ALA A 101 9.22 3.34 -4.49
N ILE A 102 8.62 4.24 -3.69
CA ILE A 102 7.61 3.85 -2.69
C ILE A 102 6.43 3.15 -3.35
N SER A 103 5.94 3.63 -4.49
CA SER A 103 4.86 2.96 -5.23
C SER A 103 5.27 1.57 -5.74
N VAL A 104 6.49 1.43 -6.26
CA VAL A 104 7.05 0.15 -6.72
C VAL A 104 7.20 -0.84 -5.56
N TYR A 105 7.78 -0.40 -4.44
CA TYR A 105 7.89 -1.22 -3.24
C TYR A 105 6.52 -1.55 -2.64
N GLY A 106 5.57 -0.61 -2.68
CA GLY A 106 4.19 -0.83 -2.29
C GLY A 106 3.50 -1.87 -3.16
N PHE A 107 3.75 -1.90 -4.47
CA PHE A 107 3.19 -2.94 -5.34
C PHE A 107 3.75 -4.33 -5.02
N TYR A 108 5.06 -4.44 -4.78
CA TYR A 108 5.71 -5.75 -4.55
C TYR A 108 5.66 -6.25 -3.10
N PHE A 109 5.59 -5.36 -2.12
CA PHE A 109 5.64 -5.67 -0.69
C PHE A 109 4.42 -5.16 0.11
N GLY A 110 3.50 -4.42 -0.52
CA GLY A 110 2.42 -3.70 0.18
C GLY A 110 1.22 -4.52 0.65
N SER A 111 1.25 -5.85 0.55
CA SER A 111 0.21 -6.69 1.18
C SER A 111 0.30 -6.70 2.71
N MET A 112 1.42 -6.30 3.32
CA MET A 112 1.58 -6.27 4.78
C MET A 112 0.99 -5.03 5.48
N SER A 113 0.19 -4.18 4.81
CA SER A 113 -0.09 -2.84 5.32
C SER A 113 -1.55 -2.53 5.69
N LEU A 114 -2.59 -3.05 5.03
CA LEU A 114 -3.97 -2.63 5.39
C LEU A 114 -4.40 -3.12 6.79
N GLU A 115 -4.04 -4.33 7.18
CA GLU A 115 -4.29 -4.85 8.53
C GLU A 115 -3.52 -4.07 9.63
N LYS A 116 -2.35 -3.51 9.27
CA LYS A 116 -1.54 -2.66 10.17
C LYS A 116 -1.95 -1.18 10.14
N ILE A 117 -2.56 -0.70 9.06
CA ILE A 117 -3.08 0.67 8.94
C ILE A 117 -4.54 0.74 9.45
N ALA A 118 -5.29 -0.36 9.42
CA ALA A 118 -6.60 -0.53 10.07
C ALA A 118 -6.70 0.06 11.48
N PRO A 119 -5.79 -0.24 12.43
CA PRO A 119 -5.81 0.37 13.75
C PRO A 119 -5.45 1.86 13.75
N LEU A 120 -4.68 2.36 12.77
CA LEU A 120 -4.40 3.79 12.60
C LEU A 120 -5.61 4.56 12.05
N PHE A 121 -6.49 3.93 11.29
CA PHE A 121 -7.72 4.53 10.74
C PHE A 121 -8.81 4.79 11.79
N PHE A 122 -8.73 4.12 12.95
CA PHE A 122 -9.73 4.23 14.02
C PHE A 122 -9.15 4.66 15.37
N LYS A 123 -7.99 5.34 15.38
CA LYS A 123 -7.37 5.83 16.61
C LYS A 123 -8.40 6.57 17.44
N LYS A 124 -8.65 6.07 18.66
CA LYS A 124 -9.51 6.70 19.65
C LYS A 124 -9.01 8.12 19.84
N LYS A 125 -9.88 9.10 19.57
CA LYS A 125 -9.61 10.48 19.93
C LYS A 125 -9.67 10.52 21.45
N ASP A 126 -8.51 10.52 22.09
CA ASP A 126 -8.38 10.96 23.47
C ASP A 126 -8.73 12.46 23.55
#